data_AF-W1XUU2-F1
#
_entry.id   AF-W1XUU2-F1
#
_cell.length_a   1.000
_cell.length_b   1.000
_cell.length_c   1.000
_cell.angle_alpha   90.00
_cell.angle_beta   90.00
_cell.angle_gamma   90.00
#
_symmetry.space_group_name_H-M   'P 1'
#
loop_
_entity.id
_entity.type
_entity.pdbx_description
1 polymer ?
#
loop_
_entity_poly.entity_id
_entity_poly.type
_entity_poly.pdbx_seq_one_letter_code
_entity_poly.pdbx_strand_id
1 'polypeptide(L)' 'IYFEENASQALANTLSKETGVKLDVLNPLESLTEEDMKAGENYISVMEKNLKSLKQTTDQAGAEIEPE' A
#
# COMPACT_ATOMS: atom_id res chain seq x y z
N ILE A 1 3.75 -6.55 -2.63
CA ILE A 1 3.24 -6.69 -1.24
C ILE A 1 2.72 -5.34 -0.80
N TYR A 2 1.54 -5.30 -0.21
CA TYR A 2 0.95 -4.07 0.32
C TYR A 2 1.19 -3.97 1.82
N PHE A 3 1.44 -2.76 2.31
CA PHE A 3 1.62 -2.49 3.73
C PHE A 3 0.75 -1.32 4.17
N GLU A 4 0.43 -1.28 5.46
CA GLU A 4 -0.01 -0.03 6.09
C GLU A 4 1.15 0.97 6.14
N GLU A 5 0.80 2.26 6.19
CA GLU A 5 1.70 3.40 6.03
C GLU A 5 2.85 3.46 7.06
N ASN A 6 2.75 2.69 8.15
CA ASN A 6 3.72 2.64 9.24
C ASN A 6 4.89 1.66 9.01
N ALA A 7 4.97 0.98 7.86
CA ALA A 7 6.11 0.11 7.58
C ALA A 7 7.41 0.92 7.46
N SER A 8 8.42 0.59 8.29
CA SER A 8 9.69 1.32 8.27
C SER A 8 10.40 1.22 6.91
N GLN A 9 11.01 2.32 6.46
CA GLN A 9 11.79 2.35 5.22
C GLN A 9 12.89 1.26 5.18
N ALA A 10 13.46 0.92 6.34
CA ALA A 10 14.47 -0.13 6.45
C ALA A 10 13.89 -1.53 6.16
N LEU A 11 12.70 -1.84 6.67
CA LEU A 11 11.99 -3.08 6.38
C LEU A 11 11.63 -3.15 4.89
N ALA A 12 11.10 -2.06 4.35
CA ALA A 12 10.72 -1.98 2.94
C ALA A 12 11.92 -2.21 2.01
N ASN A 13 13.04 -1.56 2.30
CA ASN A 13 14.28 -1.72 1.54
C ASN A 13 14.84 -3.14 1.64
N THR A 14 14.75 -3.77 2.80
CA THR A 14 15.27 -5.13 3.01
C THR A 14 14.44 -6.14 2.21
N LEU A 15 13.11 -6.12 2.36
CA LEU A 15 12.22 -7.04 1.63
C LEU A 15 12.38 -6.89 0.12
N SER A 16 12.42 -5.66 -0.40
CA SER A 16 12.58 -5.44 -1.84
C SER A 16 13.92 -5.95 -2.36
N LYS A 17 15.02 -5.77 -1.61
CA LYS A 17 16.35 -6.26 -2.00
C LYS A 17 16.46 -7.78 -1.96
N GLU A 18 15.94 -8.41 -0.91
CA GLU A 18 16.11 -9.86 -0.70
C GLU A 18 15.15 -10.69 -1.56
N THR A 19 13.95 -10.19 -1.85
CA THR A 19 12.90 -10.97 -2.52
C THR A 19 12.57 -10.48 -3.93
N GLY A 20 13.05 -9.31 -4.33
CA GLY A 20 12.72 -8.69 -5.62
C GLY A 20 11.28 -8.20 -5.73
N VAL A 21 10.49 -8.25 -4.65
CA VAL A 21 9.10 -7.79 -4.67
C VAL A 21 9.03 -6.26 -4.62
N LYS A 22 8.01 -5.72 -5.28
CA LYS A 22 7.63 -4.30 -5.13
C LYS A 22 6.72 -4.14 -3.93
N LEU A 23 6.90 -3.01 -3.27
CA LEU A 23 6.14 -2.60 -2.10
C LEU A 23 5.29 -1.39 -2.45
N ASP A 24 4.06 -1.39 -1.99
CA ASP A 24 3.13 -0.27 -2.11
C ASP A 24 2.28 -0.16 -0.84
N VAL A 25 1.59 0.96 -0.67
CA VAL A 25 0.75 1.22 0.51
C VAL A 25 -0.70 0.84 0.22
N LEU A 26 -1.35 0.25 1.22
CA LEU A 26 -2.80 0.06 1.27
C LEU A 26 -3.27 0.46 2.67
N ASN A 27 -3.85 1.66 2.78
CA ASN A 27 -4.20 2.25 4.07
C ASN A 27 -5.58 1.72 4.53
N PRO A 28 -5.69 1.02 5.68
CA PRO A 28 -6.96 0.49 6.18
C PRO A 28 -7.91 1.59 6.70
N LEU A 29 -7.43 2.84 6.75
CA LEU A 29 -8.13 4.03 7.26
C LEU A 29 -8.53 3.90 8.75
N GLU A 30 -7.74 3.20 9.55
CA GLU A 30 -7.91 3.16 10.99
C GLU A 30 -7.55 4.50 11.64
N SER A 31 -6.57 5.20 11.06
CA SER A 31 -6.15 6.54 11.45
C SER A 31 -5.61 7.31 10.24
N LEU A 32 -5.58 8.64 10.35
CA LEU A 32 -4.87 9.52 9.42
C LEU A 32 -3.69 10.15 10.14
N THR A 33 -2.58 10.32 9.43
CA THR A 33 -1.45 11.07 9.97
C THR A 33 -1.85 12.54 10.16
N GLU A 34 -1.12 13.28 11.00
CA GLU A 34 -1.32 14.73 11.10
C GLU A 34 -1.10 15.44 9.76
N GLU A 35 -0.21 14.91 8.93
CA GLU A 35 0.09 15.45 7.60
C GLU A 35 -1.11 15.27 6.66
N ASP A 36 -1.69 14.07 6.63
CA ASP A 36 -2.89 13.78 5.83
C ASP A 36 -4.08 14.63 6.24
N MET A 37 -4.30 14.79 7.55
CA MET A 37 -5.36 15.66 8.06
C MET A 37 -5.15 17.12 7.64
N LYS A 38 -3.90 17.62 7.68
CA LYS A 38 -3.55 18.97 7.22
C LYS A 38 -3.67 19.11 5.70
N ALA A 39 -3.44 18.03 4.96
CA ALA A 39 -3.63 17.95 3.51
C ALA A 39 -5.11 17.80 3.08
N GLY A 40 -6.03 17.64 4.04
CA GLY A 40 -7.47 17.51 3.77
C GLY A 40 -7.88 16.12 3.28
N GLU A 41 -7.01 15.12 3.49
CA GLU A 41 -7.31 13.74 3.18
C GLU A 41 -8.50 13.24 4.01
N ASN A 42 -9.32 12.41 3.39
CA ASN A 42 -10.52 11.86 3.97
C ASN A 42 -10.75 10.44 3.42
N TYR A 43 -11.87 9.84 3.83
CA TYR A 43 -12.24 8.49 3.38
C TYR A 43 -12.13 8.30 1.86
N ILE A 44 -12.70 9.23 1.08
CA ILE A 44 -12.76 9.07 -0.37
C ILE A 44 -11.37 9.18 -0.97
N SER A 45 -10.59 10.21 -0.59
CA SER A 45 -9.26 10.40 -1.15
C SER A 45 -8.32 9.25 -0.81
N VAL A 46 -8.41 8.69 0.40
CA VAL A 46 -7.64 7.49 0.79
C VAL A 46 -8.09 6.26 0.01
N MET A 47 -9.39 6.05 -0.19
CA MET A 47 -9.87 4.91 -0.97
C MET A 47 -9.53 5.03 -2.46
N GLU A 48 -9.46 6.25 -3.01
CA GLU A 48 -8.96 6.50 -4.36
C GLU A 48 -7.47 6.15 -4.50
N LYS A 49 -6.65 6.51 -3.49
CA LYS A 49 -5.23 6.09 -3.41
C LYS A 49 -5.12 4.56 -3.33
N ASN A 50 -5.89 3.92 -2.46
CA ASN A 50 -5.93 2.46 -2.33
C ASN A 50 -6.34 1.77 -3.65
N LEU A 51 -7.37 2.28 -4.32
CA LEU A 51 -7.81 1.75 -5.62
C LEU A 51 -6.68 1.83 -6.66
N LYS A 52 -5.96 2.96 -6.71
CA LYS A 52 -4.80 3.12 -7.60
C LYS A 52 -3.72 2.08 -7.30
N SER A 53 -3.44 1.80 -6.03
CA SER A 53 -2.45 0.79 -5.61
C SER A 53 -2.91 -0.63 -5.93
N LEU A 54 -4.17 -0.98 -5.68
CA LEU A 54 -4.73 -2.30 -6.00
C LEU A 54 -4.71 -2.62 -7.50
N LYS A 55 -4.96 -1.61 -8.34
CA LYS A 55 -4.89 -1.74 -9.81
C LYS A 55 -3.50 -2.14 -10.31
N GLN A 56 -2.43 -1.82 -9.59
CA GLN A 56 -1.08 -2.25 -9.97
C GLN A 56 -0.91 -3.78 -9.97
N THR A 57 -1.74 -4.48 -9.20
CA THR A 57 -1.72 -5.95 -9.13
C THR A 57 -2.91 -6.57 -9.85
N THR A 58 -4.10 -5.98 -9.72
CA THR A 58 -5.35 -6.55 -10.27
C THR A 58 -5.57 -6.33 -11.76
N ASP A 59 -4.94 -5.30 -12.36
CA ASP A 59 -5.04 -5.04 -13.81
C ASP A 59 -3.95 -5.80 -14.62
N GLN A 60 -3.08 -6.56 -13.94
CA GLN A 60 -2.01 -7.35 -14.57
C GLN A 60 -2.44 -8.81 -14.66
N ALA A 61 -2.21 -9.45 -15.80
CA ALA A 61 -2.38 -10.89 -15.92
C ALA A 61 -1.30 -11.62 -15.12
N GLY A 62 -1.67 -12.66 -14.37
CA GLY A 62 -0.77 -13.45 -13.54
C GLY A 62 -1.42 -14.71 -13.02
N ALA A 63 -0.64 -15.57 -12.37
CA ALA A 63 -1.20 -16.69 -11.62
C ALA A 63 -1.97 -16.17 -10.41
N GLU A 64 -3.04 -16.86 -10.02
CA GLU A 64 -3.73 -16.60 -8.77
C GLU A 64 -2.74 -16.79 -7.61
N ILE A 65 -2.78 -15.86 -6.65
CA ILE A 65 -1.98 -15.97 -5.44
C ILE A 65 -2.78 -16.83 -4.47
N GLU A 66 -2.27 -18.02 -4.16
CA GLU A 66 -2.89 -18.92 -3.19
C GLU A 66 -2.99 -18.22 -1.82
N PRO A 67 -4.13 -18.37 -1.11
CA PRO A 67 -4.22 -17.95 0.27
C PRO A 67 -3.24 -18.75 1.14
N GLU A 68 -2.71 -18.09 2.15
CA GLU A 68 -1.79 -18.65 3.15
C GLU A 68 -2.43 -19.65 4.13
#